data_AF-A0AAQ0Q5C2-F1
#
_entry.id   AF-A0AAQ0Q5C2-F1
#
_cell.length_a   1.000
_cell.length_b   1.000
_cell.length_c   1.000
_cell.angle_alpha   90.00
_cell.angle_beta   90.00
_cell.angle_gamma   90.00
#
_symmetry.space_group_name_H-M   'P 1'
#
loop_
_entity.id
_entity.type
_entity.pdbx_description
1 polymer ?
#
loop_
_entity_poly.entity_id
_entity_poly.type
_entity_poly.pdbx_seq_one_letter_code
_entity_poly.pdbx_strand_id
1 'polypeptide(L)'
;MDLSSNQEPTTQATKVCTRCGKELPVDQFSRRSSSADGLQMWCKSCQRESQRISRSNRQLPPPSIKGDPSSPLAEFTPRQLIEELHNRGYRGELQYLYTIKV
;
A
#
# COMPACT_ATOMS: atom_id res chain seq x y z
N MET A 1 32.39 -19.76 -36.76
CA MET A 1 33.31 -19.85 -35.60
C MET A 1 32.76 -18.89 -34.56
N ASP A 2 32.09 -19.46 -33.57
CA ASP A 2 31.54 -18.79 -32.40
C ASP A 2 32.65 -18.05 -31.64
N LEU A 3 32.48 -16.74 -31.43
CA LEU A 3 33.32 -15.94 -30.56
C LEU A 3 32.42 -15.32 -29.49
N SER A 4 32.23 -16.10 -28.44
CA SER A 4 32.09 -15.73 -27.04
C SER A 4 31.40 -14.40 -26.73
N SER A 5 30.12 -14.51 -26.38
CA SER A 5 29.38 -13.55 -25.57
C SER A 5 29.99 -13.52 -24.15
N ASN A 6 31.06 -12.74 -23.96
CA ASN A 6 31.64 -12.46 -22.64
C ASN A 6 30.72 -11.49 -21.89
N GLN A 7 29.78 -12.03 -21.12
CA GLN A 7 29.11 -11.28 -20.06
C GLN A 7 29.88 -11.47 -18.76
N GLU A 8 30.85 -10.58 -18.57
CA GLU A 8 31.53 -10.35 -17.29
C GLU A 8 30.49 -10.17 -16.17
N PRO A 9 30.61 -10.86 -15.02
CA PRO A 9 29.72 -10.67 -13.90
C PRO A 9 30.04 -9.32 -13.26
N THR A 10 29.33 -8.27 -13.69
CA THR A 10 29.40 -6.97 -13.02
C THR A 10 28.91 -7.15 -11.59
N THR A 11 29.84 -7.14 -10.63
CA THR A 11 29.60 -7.02 -9.19
C THR A 11 28.98 -5.65 -8.92
N GLN A 12 27.75 -5.42 -9.38
CA GLN A 12 26.97 -4.26 -8.99
C GLN A 12 26.43 -4.53 -7.59
N ALA A 13 26.70 -3.61 -6.67
CA ALA A 13 26.10 -3.66 -5.34
C ALA A 13 24.58 -3.84 -5.48
N THR A 14 24.01 -4.75 -4.70
CA THR A 14 22.57 -5.02 -4.67
C THR A 14 21.95 -4.50 -3.38
N LYS A 15 20.65 -4.24 -3.43
CA LYS A 15 19.84 -3.81 -2.30
C LYS A 15 18.45 -4.47 -2.37
N VAL A 16 17.90 -4.81 -1.21
CA VAL A 16 16.54 -5.35 -1.10
C VAL A 16 15.52 -4.22 -1.01
N CYS A 17 14.50 -4.26 -1.87
CA CYS A 17 13.36 -3.35 -1.78
C CYS A 17 12.43 -3.75 -0.64
N THR A 18 12.19 -2.86 0.32
CA THR A 18 11.31 -3.17 1.47
C THR A 18 9.82 -3.25 1.14
N ARG A 19 9.40 -2.83 -0.07
CA ARG A 19 8.00 -2.89 -0.52
C ARG A 19 7.66 -4.19 -1.25
N CYS A 20 8.54 -4.67 -2.12
CA CYS A 20 8.29 -5.87 -2.93
C CYS A 20 9.20 -7.06 -2.60
N GLY A 21 10.16 -6.89 -1.69
CA GLY A 21 11.07 -7.94 -1.22
C GLY A 21 12.15 -8.37 -2.22
N LYS A 22 12.19 -7.79 -3.43
CA LYS A 22 13.18 -8.17 -4.45
C LYS A 22 14.55 -7.58 -4.16
N GLU A 23 15.58 -8.39 -4.30
CA GLU A 23 16.97 -7.96 -4.40
C GLU A 23 17.25 -7.48 -5.82
N LEU A 24 17.70 -6.23 -5.95
CA LEU A 24 17.93 -5.57 -7.23
C LEU A 24 19.25 -4.79 -7.16
N PRO A 25 19.91 -4.51 -8.30
CA PRO A 25 21.10 -3.68 -8.27
C PRO A 25 20.77 -2.25 -7.81
N VAL A 26 21.75 -1.57 -7.21
CA VAL A 26 21.57 -0.23 -6.62
C VAL A 26 21.11 0.83 -7.63
N ASP A 27 21.36 0.60 -8.92
CA ASP A 27 20.88 1.44 -10.02
C ASP A 27 19.34 1.47 -10.14
N GLN A 28 18.66 0.44 -9.64
CA GLN A 28 17.20 0.35 -9.56
C GLN A 28 16.62 1.13 -8.39
N PHE A 29 17.46 1.81 -7.60
CA PHE A 29 17.05 2.67 -6.50
C PHE A 29 17.37 4.14 -6.81
N SER A 30 16.50 5.04 -6.35
CA SER A 30 16.72 6.49 -6.50
C SER A 30 17.60 7.00 -5.37
N ARG A 31 18.35 8.09 -5.58
CA ARG A 31 19.11 8.72 -4.50
C ARG A 31 18.17 9.32 -3.44
N ARG A 32 18.53 9.18 -2.17
CA ARG A 32 17.84 9.77 -1.02
C ARG A 32 18.88 10.22 0.00
N SER A 33 19.14 11.52 0.08
CA SER A 33 20.17 12.07 0.97
C SER A 33 19.92 11.84 2.46
N SER A 34 18.66 11.59 2.84
CA SER A 34 18.29 11.32 4.23
C SER A 34 18.42 9.86 4.66
N SER A 35 18.77 8.93 3.76
CA SER A 35 19.06 7.55 4.16
C SER A 35 20.56 7.36 4.43
N ALA A 36 20.89 6.46 5.35
CA ALA A 36 22.27 6.17 5.74
C ALA A 36 23.15 5.70 4.57
N ASP A 37 22.55 5.01 3.60
CA ASP A 37 23.21 4.49 2.39
C ASP A 37 23.05 5.42 1.16
N GLY A 38 22.39 6.57 1.32
CA GLY A 38 22.12 7.50 0.23
C GLY A 38 21.13 7.02 -0.83
N LEU A 39 20.48 5.85 -0.64
CA LEU A 39 19.54 5.24 -1.56
C LEU A 39 18.14 5.05 -0.98
N GLN A 40 17.13 5.20 -1.82
CA GLN A 40 15.74 4.98 -1.46
C GLN A 40 15.52 3.53 -0.97
N MET A 41 14.58 3.33 -0.05
CA MET A 41 14.23 2.01 0.50
C MET A 41 13.37 1.16 -0.45
N TRP A 42 12.69 1.82 -1.40
CA TRP A 42 11.89 1.19 -2.44
C TRP A 42 12.55 1.33 -3.79
N CYS A 43 12.47 0.28 -4.62
CA CYS A 43 12.94 0.33 -6.00
C CYS A 43 12.10 1.30 -6.84
N LYS A 44 12.65 1.74 -7.98
CA LYS A 44 12.03 2.71 -8.90
C LYS A 44 10.64 2.25 -9.39
N SER A 45 10.43 0.95 -9.61
CA SER A 45 9.11 0.43 -10.02
C SER A 45 8.07 0.62 -8.92
N CYS A 46 8.40 0.26 -7.68
CA CYS A 46 7.55 0.50 -6.51
C CYS A 46 7.26 1.98 -6.29
N GLN A 47 8.23 2.88 -6.54
CA GLN A 47 8.02 4.32 -6.47
C GLN A 47 7.02 4.81 -7.53
N ARG A 48 7.19 4.39 -8.80
CA ARG A 48 6.26 4.74 -9.89
C ARG A 48 4.84 4.26 -9.61
N GLU A 49 4.70 3.04 -9.10
CA GLU A 49 3.39 2.49 -8.73
C GLU A 49 2.75 3.31 -7.60
N SER A 50 3.52 3.67 -6.57
CA SER A 50 3.02 4.54 -5.51
C SER A 50 2.57 5.90 -6.05
N GLN A 51 3.34 6.50 -6.96
CA GLN A 51 2.96 7.77 -7.59
C GLN A 51 1.69 7.64 -8.45
N ARG A 52 1.52 6.52 -9.16
CA ARG A 52 0.31 6.22 -9.94
C ARG A 52 -0.92 6.16 -9.04
N ILE A 53 -0.84 5.41 -7.94
CA ILE A 53 -1.91 5.31 -6.94
C ILE A 53 -2.20 6.68 -6.33
N SER A 54 -1.19 7.45 -5.93
CA SER A 54 -1.42 8.78 -5.36
C SER A 54 -2.07 9.74 -6.37
N ARG A 55 -1.72 9.63 -7.66
CA ARG A 55 -2.36 10.43 -8.73
C ARG A 55 -3.82 10.02 -8.91
N SER A 56 -4.13 8.73 -8.99
CA SER A 56 -5.52 8.26 -9.10
C SER A 56 -6.33 8.65 -7.87
N ASN A 57 -5.74 8.53 -6.68
CA ASN A 57 -6.41 8.87 -5.42
C ASN A 57 -6.57 10.38 -5.20
N ARG A 58 -5.90 11.23 -5.99
CA ARG A 58 -6.13 12.69 -5.99
C ARG A 58 -7.43 13.06 -6.70
N GLN A 59 -7.88 12.22 -7.64
CA GLN A 59 -9.19 12.34 -8.28
C GLN A 59 -10.31 11.69 -7.46
N LEU A 60 -9.99 10.70 -6.62
CA LEU A 60 -10.97 10.06 -5.76
C LEU A 60 -11.26 10.97 -4.55
N PRO A 61 -12.53 11.10 -4.12
CA PRO A 61 -12.81 11.68 -2.82
C PRO A 61 -12.06 10.88 -1.74
N PRO A 62 -11.65 11.51 -0.63
CA PRO A 62 -11.02 10.79 0.48
C PRO A 62 -11.86 9.56 0.83
N PRO A 63 -11.23 8.42 1.19
CA PRO A 63 -11.97 7.23 1.55
C PRO A 63 -13.02 7.63 2.59
N SER A 64 -14.28 7.46 2.23
CA SER A 64 -15.39 7.88 3.08
C SER A 64 -15.38 6.97 4.29
N ILE A 65 -14.75 7.42 5.39
CA ILE A 65 -14.81 6.76 6.70
C ILE A 65 -16.20 7.01 7.31
N LYS A 66 -17.27 6.80 6.53
CA LYS A 66 -18.67 6.64 6.93
C LYS A 66 -19.33 5.88 5.79
N GLY A 67 -19.56 4.58 6.03
CA GLY A 67 -20.30 3.63 5.20
C GLY A 67 -20.35 3.95 3.71
N ASP A 68 -19.42 3.38 2.93
CA ASP A 68 -19.52 3.39 1.47
C ASP A 68 -20.84 2.75 1.04
N PRO A 69 -21.78 3.49 0.43
CA PRO A 69 -23.07 2.95 -0.01
C PRO A 69 -22.94 1.89 -1.11
N SER A 70 -21.78 1.82 -1.78
CA SER A 70 -21.46 0.81 -2.79
C SER A 70 -20.81 -0.46 -2.22
N SER A 71 -20.55 -0.48 -0.91
CA SER A 71 -20.08 -1.69 -0.23
C SER A 71 -21.18 -2.74 -0.18
N PRO A 72 -20.89 -4.03 -0.41
CA PRO A 72 -21.85 -5.12 -0.18
C PRO A 72 -22.42 -5.13 1.25
N LEU A 73 -21.73 -4.51 2.21
CA LEU A 73 -22.21 -4.39 3.59
C LEU A 73 -23.30 -3.33 3.77
N ALA A 74 -23.53 -2.46 2.78
CA ALA A 74 -24.58 -1.44 2.82
C ALA A 74 -26.00 -2.04 2.78
N GLU A 75 -26.14 -3.29 2.31
CA GLU A 75 -27.41 -4.03 2.32
C GLU A 75 -27.85 -4.44 3.73
N PHE A 76 -26.91 -4.46 4.68
CA PHE A 76 -27.18 -4.87 6.05
C PHE A 76 -27.38 -3.65 6.94
N THR A 77 -28.40 -3.70 7.77
CA THR A 77 -28.61 -2.69 8.81
C THR A 77 -27.48 -2.75 9.84
N PRO A 78 -27.16 -1.63 10.52
CA PRO A 78 -26.17 -1.63 11.60
C PRO A 78 -26.43 -2.70 12.67
N ARG A 79 -27.71 -2.99 12.97
CA ARG A 79 -28.10 -4.02 13.94
C ARG A 79 -27.72 -5.43 13.48
N GLN A 80 -27.99 -5.77 12.23
CA GLN A 80 -27.64 -7.09 11.67
C GLN A 80 -26.13 -7.32 11.68
N LEU A 81 -25.34 -6.29 11.36
CA LEU A 81 -23.89 -6.38 11.41
C LEU A 81 -23.37 -6.59 12.84
N ILE A 82 -23.95 -5.89 13.82
CA ILE A 82 -23.58 -6.04 15.23
C ILE A 82 -23.93 -7.44 15.73
N GLU A 83 -25.10 -7.96 15.36
CA GLU A 83 -25.54 -9.31 15.71
C GLU A 83 -24.59 -10.38 15.14
N GLU A 84 -24.18 -10.25 13.87
CA GLU A 84 -23.21 -11.16 13.25
C GLU A 84 -21.86 -11.14 13.97
N LEU A 85 -21.36 -9.96 14.36
CA LEU A 85 -20.14 -9.84 15.15
C LEU A 85 -20.26 -10.56 16.50
N HIS A 86 -21.41 -10.45 17.16
CA HIS A 86 -21.67 -11.18 18.40
C HIS A 86 -21.72 -12.70 18.18
N ASN A 87 -22.36 -13.18 17.12
CA ASN A 87 -22.44 -14.60 16.79
C ASN A 87 -21.06 -15.22 16.51
N ARG A 88 -20.14 -14.44 15.96
CA ARG A 88 -18.73 -14.83 15.76
C ARG A 88 -17.85 -14.73 17.00
N GLY A 89 -18.42 -14.32 18.13
CA GLY A 89 -17.70 -14.22 19.40
C GLY A 89 -16.93 -12.91 19.59
N TYR A 90 -17.07 -11.92 18.70
CA TYR A 90 -16.54 -10.59 18.95
C TYR A 90 -17.35 -9.91 20.08
N ARG A 91 -16.66 -9.23 20.99
CA ARG A 91 -17.24 -8.53 22.15
C ARG A 91 -16.56 -7.16 22.29
N GLY A 92 -17.31 -6.14 22.69
CA GLY A 92 -16.79 -4.79 22.89
C GLY A 92 -17.90 -3.75 22.97
N GLU A 93 -17.52 -2.48 23.12
CA GLU A 93 -18.44 -1.35 23.17
C GLU A 93 -18.32 -0.51 21.89
N LEU A 94 -19.48 -0.18 21.29
CA LEU A 94 -19.55 0.71 20.13
C LEU A 94 -20.16 2.06 20.54
N GLN A 95 -19.36 3.12 20.47
CA GLN A 95 -19.83 4.49 20.73
C GLN A 95 -20.14 5.21 19.41
N TYR A 96 -21.39 5.61 19.20
CA TYR A 96 -21.81 6.41 18.05
C TYR A 96 -22.40 7.75 18.53
N LEU A 97 -21.66 8.83 18.27
CA LEU A 97 -22.09 10.19 18.60
C LEU A 97 -22.56 10.87 17.32
N TYR A 98 -23.81 11.36 17.32
CA TYR A 98 -24.29 12.27 16.29
C TYR A 98 -25.02 13.45 16.93
N THR A 99 -24.75 14.64 16.43
CA THR A 99 -25.39 15.88 16.87
C THR A 99 -26.58 16.16 15.97
N ILE A 100 -27.79 16.23 16.54
CA ILE A 100 -28.97 16.76 15.85
C ILE A 100 -28.93 18.28 16.01
N LYS A 101 -28.92 19.01 14.90
CA LYS A 101 -29.19 20.45 14.93
C LYS A 101 -30.71 20.63 14.96
N VAL A 102 -31.19 21.21 16.06
CA VAL A 102 -32.58 21.67 16.24
C VAL A 102 -32.73 23.03 15.59
#